data_AF-A0A800K7B8-F1
#
_entry.id   AF-A0A800K7B8-F1
#
_cell.length_a   1.000
_cell.length_b   1.000
_cell.length_c   1.000
_cell.angle_alpha   90.00
_cell.angle_beta   90.00
_cell.angle_gamma   90.00
#
_symmetry.space_group_name_H-M   'P 1'
#
loop_
_entity.id
_entity.type
_entity.pdbx_description
1 polymer ?
#
loop_
_entity_poly.entity_id
_entity_poly.type
_entity_poly.pdbx_seq_one_letter_code
_entity_poly.pdbx_strand_id
1 'polypeptide(L)' 'MYRVDAVEAAAAAYGPVAPVVVTVAGSDIFATFEPPLPDIDDLLDAFSNHALYETVVRERAEQQP' A
#
# COMPACT_ATOMS: atom_id res chain seq x y z
N MET A 1 -10.72 -4.80 -4.19
CA MET A 1 -10.29 -3.39 -4.33
C MET A 1 -9.53 -3.04 -3.07
N TYR A 2 -8.39 -2.36 -3.16
CA TYR A 2 -7.61 -1.95 -1.98
C TYR A 2 -8.37 -0.89 -1.18
N ARG A 3 -8.17 -0.85 0.14
CA ARG A 3 -8.57 0.29 0.95
C ARG A 3 -7.44 1.31 1.05
N VAL A 4 -7.78 2.60 1.08
CA VAL A 4 -6.79 3.68 1.19
C VAL A 4 -5.98 3.56 2.47
N ASP A 5 -6.64 3.35 3.62
CA ASP A 5 -6.00 3.22 4.93
C ASP A 5 -5.03 2.02 5.03
N ALA A 6 -5.33 0.94 4.32
CA ALA A 6 -4.45 -0.23 4.19
C ALA A 6 -3.22 0.08 3.34
N VAL A 7 -3.39 0.79 2.23
CA VAL A 7 -2.28 1.21 1.35
C VAL A 7 -1.38 2.22 2.07
N GLU A 8 -1.95 3.14 2.83
CA GLU A 8 -1.20 4.09 3.67
C GLU A 8 -0.42 3.39 4.78
N ALA A 9 -1.01 2.37 5.42
CA ALA A 9 -0.30 1.58 6.43
C ALA A 9 0.87 0.80 5.84
N ALA A 10 0.69 0.18 4.67
CA ALA A 10 1.78 -0.45 3.93
C ALA A 10 2.86 0.58 3.55
N ALA A 11 2.48 1.76 3.04
CA ALA A 11 3.41 2.83 2.70
C ALA A 11 4.26 3.28 3.90
N ALA A 12 3.65 3.43 5.07
CA ALA A 12 4.35 3.78 6.30
C ALA A 12 5.37 2.71 6.72
N ALA A 13 5.06 1.42 6.53
CA ALA A 13 5.98 0.33 6.84
C ALA A 13 7.23 0.31 5.94
N TYR A 14 7.11 0.80 4.71
CA TYR A 14 8.21 0.87 3.74
C TYR A 14 9.04 2.14 3.87
N GLY A 15 8.55 3.17 4.55
CA GLY A 15 9.21 4.48 4.72
C GLY A 15 10.71 4.44 5.08
N PRO A 16 11.20 3.53 5.95
CA PRO A 16 12.63 3.39 6.25
C PRO A 16 13.50 2.85 5.09
N VAL A 17 12.89 2.14 4.12
CA VAL A 17 13.57 1.51 2.98
C VAL A 17 13.39 2.36 1.73
N ALA A 18 12.16 2.79 1.46
CA ALA A 18 11.80 3.55 0.29
C ALA A 18 10.55 4.40 0.62
N PRO A 19 10.63 5.74 0.57
CA PRO A 19 9.46 6.58 0.73
C PRO A 19 8.41 6.24 -0.33
N VAL A 20 7.17 6.01 0.11
CA VAL A 20 6.02 5.75 -0.76
C VAL A 20 5.02 6.89 -0.62
N VAL A 21 4.71 7.55 -1.72
CA VAL A 21 3.66 8.57 -1.79
C VAL A 21 2.37 7.91 -2.26
N VAL A 22 1.31 8.05 -1.48
CA VAL A 22 -0.03 7.55 -1.80
C VAL A 22 -0.89 8.71 -2.26
N THR A 23 -1.47 8.60 -3.46
CA THR A 23 -2.42 9.57 -4.02
C THR A 23 -3.73 8.88 -4.32
N VAL A 24 -4.85 9.51 -3.96
CA VAL A 24 -6.20 9.01 -4.27
C VAL A 24 -6.85 9.95 -5.29
N ALA A 25 -7.32 9.40 -6.42
CA ALA A 25 -8.06 10.15 -7.43
C ALA A 25 -9.36 9.42 -7.77
N GLY A 26 -10.48 9.91 -7.22
CA GLY A 26 -11.77 9.25 -7.37
C GLY A 26 -11.79 7.87 -6.68
N SER A 27 -12.01 6.82 -7.45
CA SER A 27 -11.95 5.43 -6.97
C SER A 27 -10.56 4.81 -7.03
N ASP A 28 -9.60 5.50 -7.64
CA ASP A 28 -8.28 4.92 -7.92
C ASP A 28 -7.28 5.32 -6.84
N ILE A 29 -6.41 4.38 -6.48
CA ILE A 29 -5.33 4.55 -5.50
C ILE A 29 -4.01 4.35 -6.24
N PHE A 30 -3.15 5.35 -6.17
CA PHE A 30 -1.81 5.36 -6.76
C PHE A 30 -0.77 5.35 -5.64
N ALA A 31 0.23 4.48 -5.75
CA ALA A 31 1.37 4.44 -4.84
C ALA A 31 2.66 4.55 -5.67
N THR A 32 3.52 5.51 -5.32
CA THR A 32 4.74 5.82 -6.06
C THR A 32 5.93 5.86 -5.10
N PHE A 33 7.04 5.23 -5.47
CA PHE A 33 8.30 5.31 -4.71
C PHE A 33 9.07 6.59 -5.06
N GLU A 34 9.57 7.32 -4.05
CA GLU A 34 10.33 8.56 -4.22
C GLU A 34 11.67 8.54 -3.46
N PRO A 35 12.83 8.73 -4.13
CA PRO A 35 12.99 8.87 -5.58
C PRO A 35 12.64 7.55 -6.31
N PRO A 36 12.36 7.59 -7.63
CA PRO A 36 12.16 6.39 -8.41
C PRO A 36 13.37 5.47 -8.24
N LEU A 37 13.14 4.25 -7.78
CA LEU A 37 14.20 3.28 -7.58
C LEU A 37 14.46 2.53 -8.90
N PRO A 38 15.71 2.24 -9.27
CA PRO A 38 15.99 1.26 -10.32
C PRO A 38 15.61 -0.13 -9.81
N ASP A 39 15.08 -0.99 -10.70
CA ASP A 39 14.73 -2.39 -10.41
C ASP A 39 13.72 -2.58 -9.26
N ILE A 40 12.54 -1.96 -9.36
CA ILE A 40 11.50 -1.99 -8.31
C ILE A 40 10.60 -3.22 -8.30
N ASP A 41 10.68 -4.10 -9.30
CA ASP A 41 9.62 -5.09 -9.54
C ASP A 41 9.36 -5.97 -8.31
N ASP A 42 10.42 -6.46 -7.67
CA ASP A 42 10.31 -7.28 -6.45
C ASP A 42 9.74 -6.46 -5.26
N LEU A 43 10.10 -5.18 -5.14
CA LEU A 43 9.62 -4.30 -4.08
C LEU A 43 8.15 -3.91 -4.30
N LEU A 44 7.75 -3.72 -5.55
CA LEU A 44 6.39 -3.40 -5.97
C LEU A 44 5.45 -4.58 -5.69
N ASP A 45 5.88 -5.80 -6.00
CA ASP A 45 5.13 -7.01 -5.68
C ASP A 45 5.01 -7.23 -4.17
N ALA A 46 6.11 -7.03 -3.43
CA ALA A 46 6.10 -7.12 -1.96
C ALA A 46 5.16 -6.08 -1.34
N PHE A 47 5.23 -4.83 -1.82
CA PHE A 47 4.37 -3.74 -1.37
C PHE A 47 2.90 -4.05 -1.65
N SER A 48 2.58 -4.47 -2.87
CA SER A 48 1.21 -4.80 -3.28
C SER A 48 0.63 -5.94 -2.43
N ASN A 49 1.41 -6.98 -2.18
CA ASN A 49 1.00 -8.10 -1.33
C ASN A 49 0.76 -7.66 0.12
N HIS A 50 1.60 -6.78 0.66
CA HIS A 50 1.41 -6.24 2.00
C HIS A 50 0.15 -5.37 2.09
N ALA A 51 -0.05 -4.44 1.15
CA ALA A 51 -1.26 -3.62 1.08
C ALA A 51 -2.54 -4.47 0.96
N LEU A 52 -2.45 -5.62 0.28
CA LEU A 52 -3.57 -6.54 0.11
C LEU A 52 -3.88 -7.26 1.42
N TYR A 53 -2.83 -7.74 2.11
CA TYR A 53 -2.97 -8.32 3.44
C TYR A 53 -3.61 -7.33 4.42
N GLU A 54 -3.11 -6.10 4.48
CA GLU A 54 -3.64 -5.02 5.32
C GLU A 54 -5.12 -4.71 4.99
N THR A 55 -5.49 -4.76 3.71
CA THR A 55 -6.88 -4.60 3.26
C THR A 55 -7.75 -5.73 3.82
N VAL A 56 -7.34 -6.99 3.63
CA VAL A 56 -8.11 -8.16 4.09
C VAL A 56 -8.28 -8.18 5.61
N VAL A 57 -7.24 -7.81 6.36
CA VAL A 57 -7.30 -7.75 7.83
C VAL A 57 -8.34 -6.73 8.29
N ARG A 58 -8.35 -5.52 7.71
CA ARG A 58 -9.31 -4.46 8.07
C ARG A 58 -10.73 -4.83 7.69
N GLU A 59 -10.94 -5.34 6.48
CA GLU A 59 -12.25 -5.81 6.04
C GLU A 59 -12.82 -6.89 6.96
N ARG A 60 -11.98 -7.82 7.43
CA ARG A 60 -12.41 -8.83 8.42
C ARG A 60 -12.75 -8.22 9.77
N ALA A 61 -11.96 -7.26 10.24
CA ALA A 61 -12.21 -6.59 11.52
C ALA A 61 -13.53 -5.81 11.51
N GLU A 62 -13.89 -5.18 10.40
CA GLU A 62 -15.16 -4.46 10.25
C GLU A 62 -16.39 -5.38 10.15
N GLN A 63 -16.19 -6.61 9.69
CA GLN A 63 -17.25 -7.62 9.57
C GLN A 63 -17.48 -8.42 10.86
N GLN A 64 -16.58 -8.31 11.85
CA GLN A 64 -16.72 -8.97 13.14
C GLN A 64 -17.25 -7.97 14.19
N PRO A 65 -18.50 -8.11 14.66
CA PRO A 65 -19.11 -7.20 15.63
C PRO A 65 -18.52 -7.32 17.05
#